data_AF-A0AAI8PPY4-F1
#
_entry.id   AF-A0AAI8PPY4-F1
#
_cell.length_a   1.000
_cell.length_b   1.000
_cell.length_c   1.000
_cell.angle_alpha   90.00
_cell.angle_beta   90.00
_cell.angle_gamma   90.00
#
_symmetry.space_group_name_H-M   'P 1'
#
loop_
_entity.id
_entity.type
_entity.pdbx_description
1 polymer ?
#
loop_
_entity_poly.entity_id
_entity_poly.type
_entity_poly.pdbx_seq_one_letter_code
_entity_poly.pdbx_strand_id
1 'polypeptide(L)'
;MNLEQTLATPDIAARRALGTCAVLVVGALTLTACGGDSDGGSEGKGGKDSAQSSAAEIVISAKNGSTGASINSTGVKVSDGTLTGVRMTVAGTGEDVPGTIAAGGGSWRPAEQLERGTRYRITATAKDADGKAVAAKSVFTTVSKAHSFIGTYTPDDGTTVGVGMPVSFSFDKAISDRKAVQSHITVSSSSGQRVVGHWFGSQRLDFRPEEYWKAGSKVTMKIDLDGVEGANGVTGVQRRTVSFTVGRSQVSTVDVKTQTMTVVRDGEVLKKVPISSGSPKFTTYNGQMVITEKHKKIRMDSRTVALANAYDIPDVPDAMRLTQSGTFIHGNYWYNQGNPPFGRTGTSHGCVGLRDVKGGQGDTPARWFYDSSIVGDVVIVKNSPDKQVAPDNGLNGWNLPWAEWTAGSAV
;
A
#
# COMPACT_ATOMS: atom_id res chain seq x y z
N MET A 1 33.90 -22.28 24.28
CA MET A 1 32.90 -23.34 23.99
C MET A 1 31.95 -22.77 22.95
N ASN A 2 32.15 -23.18 21.70
CA ASN A 2 31.34 -22.79 20.55
C ASN A 2 30.07 -23.65 20.52
N LEU A 3 28.92 -23.04 20.26
CA LEU A 3 27.76 -23.71 19.70
C LEU A 3 27.03 -22.71 18.81
N GLU A 4 27.24 -22.91 17.51
CA GLU A 4 26.51 -22.33 16.39
C GLU A 4 25.09 -22.92 16.33
N GLN A 5 24.09 -22.10 16.00
CA GLN A 5 22.90 -22.56 15.30
C GLN A 5 22.55 -21.59 14.16
N THR A 6 22.60 -22.18 12.97
CA THR A 6 22.51 -21.63 11.63
C THR A 6 21.05 -21.35 11.25
N LEU A 7 20.77 -20.16 10.71
CA LEU A 7 19.54 -19.89 9.96
C LEU A 7 19.84 -20.05 8.46
N ALA A 8 19.08 -20.94 7.82
CA ALA A 8 19.21 -21.31 6.42
C ALA A 8 18.57 -20.25 5.49
N THR A 9 19.36 -19.73 4.57
CA THR A 9 18.94 -19.14 3.30
C THR A 9 19.21 -20.14 2.17
N PRO A 10 18.26 -20.44 1.27
CA PRO A 10 18.57 -21.25 0.11
C PRO A 10 19.26 -20.39 -0.96
N ASP A 11 20.59 -20.54 -1.03
CA ASP A 11 21.44 -20.12 -2.13
C ASP A 11 21.33 -21.19 -3.25
N ILE A 12 20.84 -20.82 -4.44
CA ILE A 12 20.91 -21.69 -5.62
C ILE A 12 22.00 -21.13 -6.52
N ALA A 13 23.21 -21.62 -6.30
CA ALA A 13 24.33 -21.47 -7.23
C ALA A 13 24.58 -22.79 -7.99
N ALA A 14 24.69 -22.60 -9.31
CA ALA A 14 25.10 -23.51 -10.36
C ALA A 14 26.04 -24.68 -10.00
N ARG A 15 25.78 -25.85 -10.62
CA ARG A 15 26.83 -26.77 -11.06
C ARG A 15 26.59 -27.22 -12.50
N ARG A 16 27.59 -26.94 -13.34
CA ARG A 16 27.81 -27.52 -14.66
C ARG A 16 28.10 -29.02 -14.52
N ALA A 17 27.61 -29.82 -15.47
CA ALA A 17 28.27 -31.06 -15.87
C ALA A 17 28.07 -31.26 -17.38
N LEU A 18 29.18 -31.48 -18.08
CA LEU A 18 29.23 -31.93 -19.47
C LEU A 18 28.62 -33.32 -19.62
N GLY A 19 27.94 -33.55 -20.74
CA GLY A 19 27.47 -34.87 -21.16
C GLY A 19 27.28 -34.90 -22.67
N THR A 20 28.37 -35.21 -23.38
CA THR A 20 28.37 -35.52 -24.81
C THR A 20 27.74 -36.89 -25.01
N CYS A 21 26.60 -36.98 -25.69
CA CYS A 21 26.13 -38.23 -26.29
C CYS A 21 25.53 -37.92 -27.66
N ALA A 22 26.24 -38.36 -28.70
CA ALA A 22 25.75 -38.45 -30.06
C ALA A 22 24.74 -39.60 -30.16
N VAL A 23 23.59 -39.36 -30.79
CA VAL A 23 22.81 -40.41 -31.46
C VAL A 23 22.32 -39.87 -32.80
N LEU A 24 22.84 -40.47 -33.86
CA LEU A 24 22.34 -40.45 -35.23
C LEU A 24 21.00 -41.19 -35.30
N VAL A 25 19.95 -40.57 -35.85
CA VAL A 25 18.95 -41.28 -36.67
C VAL A 25 18.53 -40.39 -37.83
N VAL A 26 18.62 -41.00 -39.01
CA VAL A 26 18.31 -40.52 -40.36
C VAL A 26 16.81 -40.72 -40.67
N GLY A 27 16.22 -39.82 -41.45
CA GLY A 27 14.92 -39.98 -42.11
C GLY A 27 14.44 -38.64 -42.67
N ALA A 28 14.95 -38.16 -43.81
CA ALA A 28 14.59 -38.51 -45.19
C ALA A 28 13.24 -37.91 -45.69
N LEU A 29 13.37 -36.96 -46.62
CA LEU A 29 12.48 -36.65 -47.77
C LEU A 29 11.18 -35.85 -47.44
N THR A 30 10.76 -34.78 -48.12
CA THR A 30 11.09 -34.22 -49.45
C THR A 30 10.90 -32.69 -49.48
N LEU A 31 11.90 -31.97 -50.00
CA LEU A 31 11.75 -30.65 -50.62
C LEU A 31 11.61 -30.84 -52.12
N THR A 32 10.50 -30.40 -52.70
CA THR A 32 10.28 -30.16 -54.14
C THR A 32 9.11 -29.17 -54.23
N ALA A 33 9.04 -28.21 -55.15
CA ALA A 33 9.99 -27.59 -56.06
C ALA A 33 9.28 -26.33 -56.60
N CYS A 34 10.04 -25.33 -57.01
CA CYS A 34 9.55 -24.21 -57.82
C CYS A 34 9.10 -24.68 -59.21
N GLY A 35 8.20 -23.90 -59.83
CA GLY A 35 8.29 -23.60 -61.26
C GLY A 35 7.01 -23.81 -62.07
N GLY A 36 6.65 -22.82 -62.86
CA GLY A 36 5.76 -23.00 -64.02
C GLY A 36 4.89 -21.81 -64.36
N ASP A 37 5.49 -20.77 -64.94
CA ASP A 37 4.78 -19.81 -65.79
C ASP A 37 4.58 -20.50 -67.15
N SER A 38 3.33 -20.71 -67.56
CA SER A 38 2.98 -21.05 -68.94
C SER A 38 1.59 -20.55 -69.27
N ASP A 39 1.57 -19.59 -70.20
CA ASP A 39 0.42 -19.07 -70.91
C ASP A 39 -0.25 -20.18 -71.73
N GLY A 40 -1.58 -20.23 -71.70
CA GLY A 40 -2.38 -21.29 -72.32
C GLY A 40 -3.84 -21.21 -71.90
N GLY A 41 -4.63 -20.42 -72.63
CA GLY A 41 -6.05 -20.22 -72.38
C GLY A 41 -6.89 -21.51 -72.50
N SER A 42 -7.83 -21.66 -71.56
CA SER A 42 -9.09 -22.36 -71.77
C SER A 42 -10.12 -21.85 -70.76
N GLU A 43 -11.28 -21.46 -71.28
CA GLU A 43 -12.40 -20.87 -70.55
C GLU A 43 -12.95 -21.81 -69.48
N GLY A 44 -12.83 -21.41 -68.21
CA GLY A 44 -13.47 -22.05 -67.07
C GLY A 44 -14.34 -21.04 -66.32
N LYS A 45 -15.65 -21.23 -66.37
CA LYS A 45 -16.69 -20.43 -65.71
C LYS A 45 -16.32 -19.99 -64.30
N GLY A 46 -16.41 -18.69 -64.05
CA GLY A 46 -16.22 -18.08 -62.74
C GLY A 46 -17.21 -18.58 -61.70
N GLY A 47 -16.70 -19.34 -60.74
CA GLY A 47 -17.23 -19.40 -59.38
C GLY A 47 -16.50 -18.39 -58.51
N LYS A 48 -17.00 -17.15 -58.43
CA LYS A 48 -16.64 -16.25 -57.34
C LYS A 48 -17.38 -16.72 -56.08
N ASP A 49 -16.86 -17.76 -55.43
CA ASP A 49 -17.08 -17.88 -53.99
C ASP A 49 -16.22 -16.81 -53.33
N SER A 50 -16.77 -15.60 -53.20
CA SER A 50 -16.24 -14.64 -52.24
C SER A 50 -16.46 -15.28 -50.87
N ALA A 51 -15.40 -15.85 -50.28
CA ALA A 51 -15.42 -16.30 -48.90
C ALA A 51 -15.90 -15.12 -48.03
N GLN A 52 -17.17 -15.16 -47.63
CA GLN A 52 -17.74 -14.10 -46.80
C GLN A 52 -17.04 -14.14 -45.45
N SER A 53 -16.32 -13.07 -45.13
CA SER A 53 -15.71 -12.87 -43.81
C SER A 53 -16.78 -12.93 -42.72
N SER A 54 -16.40 -13.41 -41.54
CA SER A 54 -17.30 -13.37 -40.37
C SER A 54 -17.78 -11.94 -40.11
N ALA A 55 -19.02 -11.79 -39.66
CA ALA A 55 -19.57 -10.52 -39.23
C ALA A 55 -19.04 -10.09 -37.85
N ALA A 56 -18.51 -11.04 -37.06
CA ALA A 56 -18.01 -10.76 -35.72
C ALA A 56 -16.74 -9.90 -35.76
N GLU A 57 -16.68 -8.88 -34.90
CA GLU A 57 -15.53 -8.00 -34.76
C GLU A 57 -14.97 -8.08 -33.33
N ILE A 58 -13.70 -8.46 -33.20
CA ILE A 58 -13.01 -8.52 -31.91
C ILE A 58 -12.16 -7.26 -31.72
N VAL A 59 -12.41 -6.56 -30.61
CA VAL A 59 -11.62 -5.41 -30.16
C VAL A 59 -10.83 -5.78 -28.92
N ILE A 60 -9.50 -5.75 -29.02
CA ILE A 60 -8.58 -5.87 -27.88
C ILE A 60 -8.21 -4.46 -27.45
N SER A 61 -8.46 -4.11 -26.19
CA SER A 61 -8.28 -2.74 -25.69
C SER A 61 -6.84 -2.23 -25.81
N ALA A 62 -5.86 -3.14 -25.71
CA ALA A 62 -4.45 -2.85 -25.88
C ALA A 62 -4.00 -3.14 -27.32
N LYS A 63 -3.64 -2.07 -28.05
CA LYS A 63 -3.17 -2.16 -29.44
C LYS A 63 -1.89 -3.00 -29.55
N ASN A 64 -1.75 -3.76 -30.62
CA ASN A 64 -0.55 -4.56 -30.87
C ASN A 64 0.69 -3.65 -30.98
N GLY A 65 1.77 -4.01 -30.30
CA GLY A 65 3.00 -3.24 -30.18
C GLY A 65 2.95 -2.06 -29.20
N SER A 66 1.78 -1.76 -28.59
CA SER A 66 1.66 -0.59 -27.72
C SER A 66 2.48 -0.74 -26.43
N THR A 67 2.96 0.40 -25.95
CA THR A 67 3.51 0.58 -24.61
C THR A 67 2.54 1.48 -23.83
N GLY A 68 2.37 1.26 -22.53
CA GLY A 68 1.44 2.06 -21.73
C GLY A 68 0.01 1.53 -21.65
N ALA A 69 -0.23 0.26 -21.98
CA ALA A 69 -1.56 -0.33 -21.79
C ALA A 69 -1.99 -0.26 -20.31
N SER A 70 -3.27 0.00 -20.07
CA SER A 70 -3.82 0.07 -18.71
C SER A 70 -3.68 -1.28 -18.00
N ILE A 71 -3.33 -1.26 -16.71
CA ILE A 71 -3.35 -2.46 -15.88
C ILE A 71 -4.75 -2.82 -15.37
N ASN A 72 -5.73 -1.92 -15.53
CA ASN A 72 -7.08 -2.04 -15.00
C ASN A 72 -8.14 -2.30 -16.08
N SER A 73 -8.03 -1.62 -17.22
CA SER A 73 -9.04 -1.67 -18.28
C SER A 73 -8.66 -2.57 -19.46
N THR A 74 -7.57 -3.34 -19.33
CA THR A 74 -7.16 -4.26 -20.39
C THR A 74 -8.12 -5.43 -20.50
N GLY A 75 -8.63 -5.70 -21.70
CA GLY A 75 -9.58 -6.77 -21.96
C GLY A 75 -9.94 -6.91 -23.44
N VAL A 76 -10.94 -7.74 -23.71
CA VAL A 76 -11.45 -8.03 -25.06
C VAL A 76 -12.95 -7.79 -25.10
N LYS A 77 -13.44 -7.19 -26.18
CA LYS A 77 -14.87 -7.10 -26.51
C LYS A 77 -15.11 -7.67 -27.90
N VAL A 78 -16.31 -8.18 -28.13
CA VAL A 78 -16.77 -8.61 -29.45
C VAL A 78 -18.11 -7.96 -29.77
N SER A 79 -18.29 -7.52 -31.01
CA SER A 79 -19.60 -7.16 -31.59
C SER A 79 -19.99 -8.19 -32.66
N ASP A 80 -21.29 -8.35 -32.88
CA ASP A 80 -21.86 -9.24 -33.91
C ASP A 80 -21.39 -10.71 -33.80
N GLY A 81 -21.06 -11.13 -32.58
CA GLY A 81 -20.59 -12.47 -32.28
C GLY A 81 -20.39 -12.74 -30.80
N THR A 82 -19.90 -13.93 -30.48
CA THR A 82 -19.65 -14.42 -29.12
C THR A 82 -18.21 -14.92 -29.00
N LEU A 83 -17.49 -14.50 -27.96
CA LEU A 83 -16.15 -15.01 -27.67
C LEU A 83 -16.21 -16.50 -27.35
N THR A 84 -15.40 -17.28 -28.06
CA THR A 84 -15.27 -18.73 -27.86
C THR A 84 -14.00 -19.12 -27.11
N GLY A 85 -13.01 -18.24 -27.08
CA GLY A 85 -11.77 -18.48 -26.34
C GLY A 85 -10.94 -17.22 -26.22
N VAL A 86 -10.38 -16.99 -25.04
CA VAL A 86 -9.39 -15.93 -24.82
C VAL A 86 -8.27 -16.52 -23.99
N ARG A 87 -7.04 -16.35 -24.47
CA ARG A 87 -5.83 -16.73 -23.75
C ARG A 87 -4.89 -15.54 -23.67
N MET A 88 -4.47 -15.20 -22.46
CA MET A 88 -3.49 -14.16 -22.20
C MET A 88 -2.32 -14.76 -21.45
N THR A 89 -1.09 -14.42 -21.84
CA THR A 89 0.12 -14.89 -21.18
C THR A 89 1.13 -13.77 -20.95
N VAL A 90 1.97 -13.92 -19.94
CA VAL A 90 3.19 -13.11 -19.78
C VAL A 90 4.14 -13.48 -20.91
N ALA A 91 4.52 -12.52 -21.74
CA ALA A 91 5.22 -12.81 -22.99
C ALA A 91 6.64 -13.41 -22.80
N GLY A 92 7.29 -13.12 -21.67
CA GLY A 92 8.63 -13.61 -21.34
C GLY A 92 8.67 -15.01 -20.73
N THR A 93 7.72 -15.33 -19.85
CA THR A 93 7.68 -16.62 -19.14
C THR A 93 6.73 -17.62 -19.80
N GLY A 94 5.75 -17.15 -20.57
CA GLY A 94 4.68 -17.96 -21.13
C GLY A 94 3.58 -18.32 -20.13
N GLU A 95 3.70 -17.84 -18.88
CA GLU A 95 2.73 -18.08 -17.81
C GLU A 95 1.34 -17.52 -18.17
N ASP A 96 0.31 -18.32 -17.93
CA ASP A 96 -1.07 -17.94 -18.18
C ASP A 96 -1.54 -16.87 -17.20
N VAL A 97 -2.22 -15.85 -17.74
CA VAL A 97 -2.92 -14.83 -16.95
C VAL A 97 -4.39 -15.27 -16.86
N PRO A 98 -4.88 -15.67 -15.68
CA PRO A 98 -6.27 -16.06 -15.51
C PRO A 98 -7.20 -14.93 -15.90
N GLY A 99 -8.33 -15.28 -16.50
CA GLY A 99 -9.38 -14.31 -16.85
C GLY A 99 -10.67 -15.02 -17.22
N THR A 100 -11.74 -14.24 -17.34
CA THR A 100 -13.08 -14.78 -17.47
C THR A 100 -13.82 -14.09 -18.62
N ILE A 101 -14.44 -14.90 -19.48
CA ILE A 101 -15.41 -14.43 -20.46
C ILE A 101 -16.72 -14.16 -19.70
N ALA A 102 -17.28 -12.97 -19.86
CA ALA A 102 -18.55 -12.61 -19.24
C ALA A 102 -19.69 -13.53 -19.71
N ALA A 103 -20.73 -13.68 -18.89
CA ALA A 103 -21.95 -14.38 -19.30
C ALA A 103 -22.50 -13.77 -20.60
N GLY A 104 -22.85 -14.63 -21.57
CA GLY A 104 -23.24 -14.19 -22.92
C GLY A 104 -22.08 -13.90 -23.88
N GLY A 105 -20.82 -14.01 -23.45
CA GLY A 105 -19.65 -14.05 -24.32
C GLY A 105 -19.26 -12.75 -25.03
N GLY A 106 -19.90 -11.62 -24.72
CA GLY A 106 -19.58 -10.33 -25.36
C GLY A 106 -18.28 -9.67 -24.91
N SER A 107 -17.66 -10.13 -23.82
CA SER A 107 -16.40 -9.55 -23.32
C SER A 107 -15.58 -10.52 -22.47
N TRP A 108 -14.30 -10.22 -22.32
CA TRP A 108 -13.36 -10.91 -21.43
C TRP A 108 -12.49 -9.89 -20.68
N ARG A 109 -12.14 -10.22 -19.44
CA ARG A 109 -11.18 -9.46 -18.63
C ARG A 109 -10.28 -10.40 -17.81
N PRO A 110 -9.05 -9.96 -17.47
CA PRO A 110 -8.22 -10.70 -16.53
C PRO A 110 -8.91 -10.79 -15.16
N ALA A 111 -8.64 -11.85 -14.42
CA ALA A 111 -9.22 -12.10 -13.10
C ALA A 111 -8.61 -11.18 -12.03
N GLU A 112 -7.35 -10.80 -12.23
CA GLU A 112 -6.60 -9.91 -11.36
C GLU A 112 -6.06 -8.70 -12.14
N GLN A 113 -5.64 -7.67 -11.40
CA GLN A 113 -4.96 -6.52 -11.97
C GLN A 113 -3.65 -6.96 -12.64
N LEU A 114 -3.34 -6.39 -13.80
CA LEU A 114 -2.07 -6.70 -14.48
C LEU A 114 -0.88 -6.03 -13.79
N GLU A 115 0.30 -6.60 -13.98
CA GLU A 115 1.54 -6.02 -13.48
C GLU A 115 2.00 -4.82 -14.30
N ARG A 116 2.63 -3.85 -13.65
CA ARG A 116 3.18 -2.63 -14.29
C ARG A 116 4.46 -2.95 -15.06
N GLY A 117 4.58 -2.43 -16.28
CA GLY A 117 5.76 -2.58 -17.13
C GLY A 117 5.96 -4.00 -17.69
N THR A 118 4.92 -4.83 -17.64
CA THR A 118 4.99 -6.23 -18.06
C THR A 118 4.48 -6.36 -19.50
N ARG A 119 5.19 -7.16 -20.30
CA ARG A 119 4.80 -7.47 -21.67
C ARG A 119 3.89 -8.69 -21.68
N TYR A 120 2.73 -8.55 -22.31
CA TYR A 120 1.74 -9.62 -22.43
C TYR A 120 1.46 -9.95 -23.89
N ARG A 121 0.99 -11.17 -24.12
CA ARG A 121 0.42 -11.64 -25.37
C ARG A 121 -1.01 -12.06 -25.10
N ILE A 122 -1.96 -11.60 -25.90
CA ILE A 122 -3.35 -12.01 -25.83
C ILE A 122 -3.83 -12.47 -27.20
N THR A 123 -4.57 -13.57 -27.22
CA THR A 123 -5.24 -14.12 -28.40
C THR A 123 -6.70 -14.37 -28.06
N ALA A 124 -7.60 -13.93 -28.92
CA ALA A 124 -9.03 -14.10 -28.76
C ALA A 124 -9.64 -14.69 -30.03
N THR A 125 -10.63 -15.56 -29.86
CA THR A 125 -11.45 -16.15 -30.91
C THR A 125 -12.91 -15.90 -30.62
N ALA A 126 -13.69 -15.64 -31.67
CA ALA A 126 -15.13 -15.47 -31.60
C ALA A 126 -15.81 -16.15 -32.79
N LYS A 127 -17.12 -16.34 -32.68
CA LYS A 127 -17.99 -16.77 -33.77
C LYS A 127 -19.17 -15.82 -33.93
N ASP A 128 -19.58 -15.55 -35.16
CA ASP A 128 -20.84 -14.88 -35.46
C ASP A 128 -22.05 -15.82 -35.40
N ALA A 129 -23.24 -15.29 -35.69
CA ALA A 129 -24.49 -16.05 -35.69
C ALA A 129 -24.52 -17.19 -36.73
N ASP A 130 -23.76 -17.07 -37.83
CA ASP A 130 -23.62 -18.10 -38.86
C ASP A 130 -22.57 -19.16 -38.48
N GLY A 131 -21.95 -19.03 -37.31
CA GLY A 131 -20.91 -19.92 -36.81
C GLY A 131 -19.53 -19.70 -37.44
N LYS A 132 -19.35 -18.65 -38.26
CA LYS A 132 -18.05 -18.32 -38.87
C LYS A 132 -17.12 -17.76 -37.79
N ALA A 133 -15.87 -18.24 -37.78
CA ALA A 133 -14.91 -17.86 -36.77
C ALA A 133 -14.05 -16.67 -37.19
N VAL A 134 -13.72 -15.82 -36.22
CA VAL A 134 -12.74 -14.73 -36.34
C VAL A 134 -11.75 -14.81 -35.18
N ALA A 135 -10.51 -14.37 -35.41
CA ALA A 135 -9.47 -14.35 -34.40
C ALA A 135 -8.73 -13.00 -34.40
N ALA A 136 -8.36 -12.54 -33.21
CA ALA A 136 -7.53 -11.37 -33.02
C ALA A 136 -6.38 -11.70 -32.07
N LYS A 137 -5.24 -11.03 -32.27
CA LYS A 137 -4.07 -11.14 -31.40
C LYS A 137 -3.44 -9.79 -31.14
N SER A 138 -2.88 -9.62 -29.96
CA SER A 138 -2.11 -8.44 -29.59
C SER A 138 -0.95 -8.83 -28.67
N VAL A 139 0.19 -8.18 -28.87
CA VAL A 139 1.32 -8.19 -27.94
C VAL A 139 1.55 -6.75 -27.51
N PHE A 140 1.48 -6.47 -26.23
CA PHE A 140 1.57 -5.11 -25.70
C PHE A 140 2.33 -5.09 -24.37
N THR A 141 2.74 -3.90 -23.95
CA THR A 141 3.39 -3.67 -22.66
C THR A 141 2.54 -2.73 -21.82
N THR A 142 2.25 -3.11 -20.58
CA THR A 142 1.51 -2.26 -19.64
C THR A 142 2.31 -1.02 -19.25
N VAL A 143 1.64 0.00 -18.72
CA VAL A 143 2.29 1.21 -18.21
C VAL A 143 3.41 0.87 -17.22
N SER A 144 4.58 1.47 -17.43
CA SER A 144 5.78 1.17 -16.67
C SER A 144 5.77 1.85 -15.30
N LYS A 145 6.61 1.37 -14.38
CA LYS A 145 6.82 2.06 -13.09
C LYS A 145 7.39 3.47 -13.22
N ALA A 146 8.07 3.78 -14.33
CA ALA A 146 8.59 5.12 -14.59
C ALA A 146 7.47 6.11 -14.95
N HIS A 147 6.47 5.67 -15.71
CA HIS A 147 5.36 6.48 -16.26
C HIS A 147 4.03 6.33 -15.51
N SER A 148 4.06 5.76 -14.31
CA SER A 148 2.87 5.67 -13.46
C SER A 148 3.21 5.88 -12.00
N PHE A 149 2.22 6.21 -11.17
CA PHE A 149 2.38 6.28 -9.71
C PHE A 149 1.29 5.50 -8.99
N ILE A 150 1.58 5.16 -7.73
CA ILE A 150 0.62 4.63 -6.76
C ILE A 150 0.74 5.38 -5.43
N GLY A 151 -0.34 5.46 -4.67
CA GLY A 151 -0.35 5.79 -3.26
C GLY A 151 -0.48 4.53 -2.41
N THR A 152 0.47 4.32 -1.49
CA THR A 152 0.21 3.50 -0.30
C THR A 152 -0.62 4.34 0.67
N TYR A 153 -1.50 3.71 1.44
CA TYR A 153 -2.39 4.43 2.33
C TYR A 153 -2.58 3.70 3.65
N THR A 154 -3.01 4.45 4.66
CA THR A 154 -3.46 3.94 5.95
C THR A 154 -4.65 4.78 6.39
N PRO A 155 -5.66 4.21 7.09
CA PRO A 155 -5.80 2.81 7.49
C PRO A 155 -6.08 1.83 6.34
N ASP A 156 -5.83 0.54 6.57
CA ASP A 156 -6.15 -0.53 5.62
C ASP A 156 -7.64 -0.89 5.66
N ASP A 157 -8.11 -1.57 4.60
CA ASP A 157 -9.50 -2.01 4.49
C ASP A 157 -9.93 -2.94 5.62
N GLY A 158 -11.12 -2.72 6.17
CA GLY A 158 -11.69 -3.50 7.26
C GLY A 158 -11.05 -3.27 8.64
N THR A 159 -10.02 -2.44 8.76
CA THR A 159 -9.36 -2.19 10.04
C THR A 159 -10.25 -1.39 11.01
N THR A 160 -9.95 -1.49 12.30
CA THR A 160 -10.51 -0.63 13.34
C THR A 160 -9.40 0.18 13.99
N VAL A 161 -9.58 1.50 14.05
CA VAL A 161 -8.58 2.45 14.55
C VAL A 161 -9.18 3.40 15.59
N GLY A 162 -8.33 4.02 16.40
CA GLY A 162 -8.73 5.06 17.34
C GLY A 162 -9.09 6.38 16.66
N VAL A 163 -9.72 7.27 17.42
CA VAL A 163 -10.32 8.53 16.95
C VAL A 163 -9.34 9.55 16.37
N GLY A 164 -8.04 9.38 16.62
CA GLY A 164 -6.99 10.26 16.12
C GLY A 164 -6.38 9.83 14.78
N MET A 165 -6.72 8.67 14.23
CA MET A 165 -6.06 8.17 13.02
C MET A 165 -6.46 8.96 11.77
N PRO A 166 -5.58 9.77 11.14
CA PRO A 166 -5.93 10.38 9.86
C PRO A 166 -5.94 9.30 8.77
N VAL A 167 -6.59 9.62 7.65
CA VAL A 167 -6.32 8.92 6.39
C VAL A 167 -5.05 9.53 5.82
N SER A 168 -4.01 8.73 5.54
CA SER A 168 -2.77 9.23 4.97
C SER A 168 -2.42 8.45 3.71
N PHE A 169 -2.04 9.17 2.66
CA PHE A 169 -1.52 8.66 1.41
C PHE A 169 -0.04 9.00 1.30
N SER A 170 0.79 8.04 0.92
CA SER A 170 2.18 8.22 0.53
C SER A 170 2.38 7.74 -0.90
N PHE A 171 2.69 8.67 -1.80
CA PHE A 171 2.88 8.38 -3.22
C PHE A 171 4.31 7.91 -3.51
N ASP A 172 4.46 6.88 -4.37
CA ASP A 172 5.77 6.36 -4.80
C ASP A 172 6.53 7.34 -5.74
N LYS A 173 5.91 8.46 -6.10
CA LYS A 173 6.47 9.55 -6.90
C LYS A 173 6.00 10.91 -6.39
N ALA A 174 6.81 11.94 -6.67
CA ALA A 174 6.41 13.33 -6.47
C ALA A 174 5.22 13.70 -7.37
N ILE A 175 4.20 14.28 -6.76
CA ILE A 175 3.00 14.79 -7.42
C ILE A 175 3.15 16.30 -7.60
N SER A 176 3.26 16.75 -8.85
CA SER A 176 3.28 18.16 -9.21
C SER A 176 1.87 18.73 -9.41
N ASP A 177 0.95 17.93 -9.97
CA ASP A 177 -0.47 18.31 -10.08
C ASP A 177 -1.27 17.74 -8.90
N ARG A 178 -1.11 18.39 -7.75
CA ARG A 178 -1.77 18.00 -6.50
C ARG A 178 -3.29 18.12 -6.58
N LYS A 179 -3.80 19.09 -7.36
CA LYS A 179 -5.24 19.32 -7.51
C LYS A 179 -5.88 18.17 -8.30
N ALA A 180 -5.28 17.76 -9.41
CA ALA A 180 -5.74 16.61 -10.18
C ALA A 180 -5.78 15.35 -9.29
N VAL A 181 -4.71 15.05 -8.56
CA VAL A 181 -4.67 13.87 -7.70
C VAL A 181 -5.66 13.95 -6.53
N GLN A 182 -5.69 15.06 -5.78
CA GLN A 182 -6.55 15.18 -4.61
C GLN A 182 -8.05 15.18 -4.97
N SER A 183 -8.44 15.78 -6.09
CA SER A 183 -9.85 15.81 -6.54
C SER A 183 -10.42 14.42 -6.88
N HIS A 184 -9.54 13.46 -7.16
CA HIS A 184 -9.87 12.06 -7.45
C HIS A 184 -9.79 11.14 -6.22
N ILE A 185 -9.57 11.71 -5.03
CA ILE A 185 -9.61 10.99 -3.76
C ILE A 185 -10.72 11.60 -2.90
N THR A 186 -11.77 10.84 -2.65
CA THR A 186 -12.86 11.26 -1.75
C THR A 186 -12.75 10.51 -0.43
N VAL A 187 -12.66 11.23 0.68
CA VAL A 187 -12.76 10.67 2.03
C VAL A 187 -14.05 11.16 2.66
N SER A 188 -14.89 10.23 3.10
CA SER A 188 -16.19 10.52 3.70
C SER A 188 -16.37 9.75 5.00
N SER A 189 -17.11 10.33 5.95
CA SER A 189 -17.49 9.66 7.18
C SER A 189 -18.99 9.58 7.33
N SER A 190 -19.47 8.43 7.79
CA SER A 190 -20.87 8.20 8.16
C SER A 190 -21.36 9.13 9.30
N SER A 191 -20.46 9.77 10.05
CA SER A 191 -20.82 10.79 11.04
C SER A 191 -21.23 12.14 10.42
N GLY A 192 -20.98 12.34 9.12
CA GLY A 192 -21.18 13.62 8.45
C GLY A 192 -20.09 14.66 8.71
N GLN A 193 -19.02 14.31 9.43
CA GLN A 193 -17.89 15.22 9.65
C GLN A 193 -17.26 15.63 8.31
N ARG A 194 -17.06 16.94 8.12
CA ARG A 194 -16.33 17.47 6.96
C ARG A 194 -14.87 17.06 7.05
N VAL A 195 -14.39 16.37 6.01
CA VAL A 195 -13.01 15.88 5.91
C VAL A 195 -12.27 16.71 4.87
N VAL A 196 -11.06 17.18 5.20
CA VAL A 196 -10.24 18.00 4.30
C VAL A 196 -8.85 17.39 4.17
N GLY A 197 -8.33 17.38 2.95
CA GLY A 197 -6.97 16.94 2.64
C GLY A 197 -5.93 18.05 2.85
N HIS A 198 -4.73 17.67 3.27
CA HIS A 198 -3.57 18.55 3.45
C HIS A 198 -2.32 17.87 2.89
N TRP A 199 -1.56 18.59 2.07
CA TRP A 199 -0.32 18.09 1.50
C TRP A 199 0.90 18.37 2.38
N PHE A 200 1.60 17.32 2.77
CA PHE A 200 2.95 17.40 3.35
C PHE A 200 3.98 17.14 2.25
N GLY A 201 4.55 18.21 1.71
CA GLY A 201 5.43 18.13 0.55
C GLY A 201 4.69 17.65 -0.72
N SER A 202 5.40 17.00 -1.64
CA SER A 202 4.84 16.54 -2.93
C SER A 202 4.43 15.06 -2.94
N GLN A 203 4.64 14.33 -1.85
CA GLN A 203 4.44 12.87 -1.83
C GLN A 203 3.50 12.39 -0.74
N ARG A 204 3.05 13.25 0.17
CA ARG A 204 2.13 12.86 1.24
C ARG A 204 0.90 13.74 1.26
N LEU A 205 -0.26 13.11 1.30
CA LEU A 205 -1.57 13.75 1.41
C LEU A 205 -2.34 13.09 2.55
N ASP A 206 -2.65 13.87 3.58
CA ASP A 206 -3.39 13.41 4.74
C ASP A 206 -4.78 14.03 4.76
N PHE A 207 -5.79 13.29 5.21
CA PHE A 207 -7.16 13.73 5.38
C PHE A 207 -7.61 13.52 6.82
N ARG A 208 -8.23 14.56 7.39
CA ARG A 208 -8.89 14.49 8.70
C ARG A 208 -10.05 15.49 8.79
N PRO A 209 -10.97 15.30 9.73
CA PRO A 209 -11.89 16.34 10.15
C PRO A 209 -11.21 17.36 11.08
N GLU A 210 -11.93 18.44 11.37
CA GLU A 210 -11.46 19.50 12.26
C GLU A 210 -11.15 18.99 13.66
N GLU A 211 -12.09 18.26 14.24
CA GLU A 211 -11.97 17.54 15.51
C GLU A 211 -11.66 16.06 15.27
N TYR A 212 -11.31 15.31 16.32
CA TYR A 212 -11.14 13.86 16.22
C TYR A 212 -12.37 13.18 15.60
N TRP A 213 -12.15 12.03 14.97
CA TRP A 213 -13.23 11.26 14.39
C TRP A 213 -14.26 10.89 15.45
N LYS A 214 -15.54 10.97 15.09
CA LYS A 214 -16.62 10.50 15.95
C LYS A 214 -16.50 8.98 16.12
N ALA A 215 -16.43 8.53 17.38
CA ALA A 215 -16.38 7.12 17.73
C ALA A 215 -17.56 6.34 17.11
N GLY A 216 -17.30 5.12 16.66
CA GLY A 216 -18.28 4.25 15.98
C GLY A 216 -18.56 4.61 14.52
N SER A 217 -17.97 5.67 13.97
CA SER A 217 -18.17 6.02 12.55
C SER A 217 -17.40 5.11 11.61
N LYS A 218 -18.00 4.79 10.47
CA LYS A 218 -17.32 4.23 9.30
C LYS A 218 -16.78 5.35 8.42
N VAL A 219 -15.51 5.26 8.05
CA VAL A 219 -14.84 6.15 7.09
C VAL A 219 -14.59 5.38 5.80
N THR A 220 -14.93 6.00 4.67
CA THR A 220 -14.77 5.42 3.33
C THR A 220 -13.90 6.32 2.47
N MET A 221 -12.85 5.72 1.92
CA MET A 221 -11.92 6.31 0.96
C MET A 221 -12.24 5.76 -0.43
N LYS A 222 -12.64 6.63 -1.35
CA LYS A 222 -12.75 6.31 -2.78
C LYS A 222 -11.52 6.85 -3.48
N ILE A 223 -10.73 5.96 -4.06
CA ILE A 223 -9.50 6.27 -4.78
C ILE A 223 -9.78 6.01 -6.25
N ASP A 224 -9.82 7.05 -7.07
CA ASP A 224 -10.07 6.98 -8.51
C ASP A 224 -8.94 7.63 -9.31
N LEU A 225 -7.73 7.12 -9.10
CA LEU A 225 -6.50 7.66 -9.69
C LEU A 225 -6.13 7.01 -11.02
N ASP A 226 -6.82 5.95 -11.44
CA ASP A 226 -6.54 5.26 -12.70
C ASP A 226 -6.76 6.17 -13.91
N GLY A 227 -5.66 6.54 -14.57
CA GLY A 227 -5.62 7.49 -15.69
C GLY A 227 -5.41 8.96 -15.29
N VAL A 228 -5.35 9.28 -13.99
CA VAL A 228 -5.14 10.66 -13.51
C VAL A 228 -3.68 11.04 -13.62
N GLU A 229 -3.36 12.11 -14.35
CA GLU A 229 -1.99 12.60 -14.45
C GLU A 229 -1.60 13.39 -13.19
N GLY A 230 -0.59 12.90 -12.46
CA GLY A 230 -0.10 13.54 -11.23
C GLY A 230 1.21 14.29 -11.41
N ALA A 231 1.94 13.96 -12.48
CA ALA A 231 3.10 14.69 -12.97
C ALA A 231 3.24 14.45 -14.48
N ASN A 232 4.02 15.29 -15.17
CA ASN A 232 4.20 15.22 -16.63
C ASN A 232 4.54 13.80 -17.11
N GLY A 233 3.63 13.17 -17.84
CA GLY A 233 3.77 11.82 -18.38
C GLY A 233 3.73 10.70 -17.33
N VAL A 234 3.20 10.97 -16.14
CA VAL A 234 3.07 10.02 -15.02
C VAL A 234 1.62 9.97 -14.54
N THR A 235 0.98 8.81 -14.78
CA THR A 235 -0.44 8.60 -14.47
C THR A 235 -0.66 7.67 -13.30
N GLY A 236 -1.70 7.92 -12.51
CA GLY A 236 -2.13 7.02 -11.46
C GLY A 236 -2.73 5.75 -12.08
N VAL A 237 -2.63 4.64 -11.35
CA VAL A 237 -3.12 3.33 -11.83
C VAL A 237 -3.97 2.61 -10.79
N GLN A 238 -4.43 3.32 -9.76
CA GLN A 238 -5.26 2.74 -8.69
C GLN A 238 -6.70 3.21 -8.81
N ARG A 239 -7.62 2.25 -8.89
CA ARG A 239 -9.05 2.47 -8.67
C ARG A 239 -9.55 1.48 -7.63
N ARG A 240 -9.95 1.97 -6.45
CA ARG A 240 -10.46 1.12 -5.36
C ARG A 240 -11.30 1.92 -4.37
N THR A 241 -12.16 1.23 -3.64
CA THR A 241 -12.84 1.77 -2.46
C THR A 241 -12.36 1.00 -1.25
N VAL A 242 -12.00 1.73 -0.20
CA VAL A 242 -11.49 1.19 1.06
C VAL A 242 -12.34 1.77 2.18
N SER A 243 -12.65 0.97 3.20
CA SER A 243 -13.34 1.46 4.38
C SER A 243 -12.74 0.92 5.67
N PHE A 244 -12.72 1.74 6.70
CA PHE A 244 -12.31 1.34 8.05
C PHE A 244 -13.32 1.86 9.07
N THR A 245 -13.23 1.32 10.28
CA THR A 245 -14.08 1.69 11.41
C THR A 245 -13.30 2.52 12.41
N VAL A 246 -13.87 3.62 12.85
CA VAL A 246 -13.40 4.37 14.02
C VAL A 246 -14.00 3.71 15.24
N GLY A 247 -13.14 3.18 16.12
CA GLY A 247 -13.53 2.49 17.34
C GLY A 247 -13.98 3.44 18.45
N ARG A 248 -13.69 3.05 19.68
CA ARG A 248 -13.91 3.87 20.89
C ARG A 248 -13.01 5.12 20.88
N SER A 249 -13.38 6.12 21.67
CA SER A 249 -12.51 7.26 21.94
C SER A 249 -11.54 6.92 23.08
N GLN A 250 -10.24 7.08 22.85
CA GLN A 250 -9.24 7.02 23.91
C GLN A 250 -8.17 8.09 23.70
N VAL A 251 -8.05 8.97 24.71
CA VAL A 251 -7.07 10.05 24.74
C VAL A 251 -6.29 9.95 26.05
N SER A 252 -4.97 9.83 25.93
CA SER A 252 -4.06 9.67 27.07
C SER A 252 -3.22 10.92 27.25
N THR A 253 -3.44 11.66 28.33
CA THR A 253 -2.70 12.90 28.59
C THR A 253 -1.51 12.64 29.50
N VAL A 254 -0.30 12.77 28.96
CA VAL A 254 0.98 12.76 29.68
C VAL A 254 1.28 14.17 30.17
N ASP A 255 1.34 14.35 31.49
CA ASP A 255 1.82 15.56 32.12
C ASP A 255 3.27 15.36 32.57
N VAL A 256 4.21 16.01 31.89
CA VAL A 256 5.65 15.89 32.18
C VAL A 256 5.99 16.53 33.52
N LYS A 257 5.25 17.53 34.00
CA LYS A 257 5.51 18.15 35.30
C LYS A 257 5.16 17.21 36.46
N THR A 258 4.06 16.48 36.36
CA THR A 258 3.61 15.55 37.41
C THR A 258 4.03 14.10 37.14
N GLN A 259 4.75 13.84 36.03
CA GLN A 259 5.20 12.52 35.60
C GLN A 259 4.07 11.47 35.62
N THR A 260 2.87 11.87 35.20
CA THR A 260 1.67 11.03 35.25
C THR A 260 0.94 11.09 33.91
N MET A 261 0.51 9.94 33.43
CA MET A 261 -0.40 9.81 32.30
C MET A 261 -1.82 9.54 32.79
N THR A 262 -2.79 10.36 32.37
CA THR A 262 -4.22 10.11 32.60
C THR A 262 -4.85 9.57 31.34
N VAL A 263 -5.31 8.32 31.37
CA VAL A 263 -5.99 7.66 30.26
C VAL A 263 -7.48 7.90 30.39
N VAL A 264 -8.06 8.60 29.41
CA VAL A 264 -9.50 8.87 29.32
C VAL A 264 -10.06 8.05 28.17
N ARG A 265 -11.14 7.31 28.42
CA ARG A 265 -11.85 6.52 27.43
C ARG A 265 -13.32 6.93 27.44
N ASP A 266 -13.84 7.27 26.27
CA ASP A 266 -15.24 7.68 26.08
C ASP A 266 -15.70 8.79 27.06
N GLY A 267 -14.77 9.70 27.41
CA GLY A 267 -15.01 10.82 28.32
C GLY A 267 -14.73 10.55 29.80
N GLU A 268 -14.50 9.29 30.18
CA GLU A 268 -14.28 8.90 31.57
C GLU A 268 -12.81 8.55 31.87
N VAL A 269 -12.32 8.90 33.05
CA VAL A 269 -10.96 8.54 33.48
C VAL A 269 -10.90 7.04 33.76
N LEU A 270 -10.19 6.31 32.90
CA LEU A 270 -10.00 4.88 33.03
C LEU A 270 -8.87 4.54 34.01
N LYS A 271 -7.75 5.27 33.93
CA LYS A 271 -6.59 5.03 34.81
C LYS A 271 -5.65 6.22 34.84
N LYS A 272 -4.96 6.38 35.97
CA LYS A 272 -3.75 7.20 36.07
C LYS A 272 -2.53 6.28 36.18
N VAL A 273 -1.54 6.52 35.34
CA VAL A 273 -0.34 5.68 35.20
C VAL A 273 0.89 6.53 35.50
N PRO A 274 1.73 6.16 36.49
CA PRO A 274 3.03 6.80 36.71
C PRO A 274 3.94 6.56 35.50
N ILE A 275 4.58 7.62 35.01
CA ILE A 275 5.47 7.57 33.83
C ILE A 275 6.87 8.10 34.15
N SER A 276 7.84 7.85 33.28
CA SER A 276 9.11 8.56 33.23
C SER A 276 9.29 9.13 31.81
N SER A 277 9.27 10.46 31.68
CA SER A 277 9.45 11.14 30.40
C SER A 277 10.92 11.25 29.99
N GLY A 278 11.18 12.06 28.96
CA GLY A 278 12.51 12.56 28.62
C GLY A 278 13.20 13.25 29.79
N SER A 279 14.53 13.05 29.87
CA SER A 279 15.39 13.76 30.82
C SER A 279 15.54 15.25 30.45
N PRO A 280 16.08 16.10 31.34
CA PRO A 280 16.34 17.51 31.01
C PRO A 280 17.24 17.73 29.79
N LYS A 281 18.11 16.76 29.45
CA LYS A 281 18.97 16.81 28.27
C LYS A 281 18.27 16.34 26.99
N PHE A 282 17.28 15.47 27.13
CA PHE A 282 16.56 14.83 26.03
C PHE A 282 15.07 14.87 26.32
N THR A 283 14.50 16.05 26.17
CA THR A 283 13.13 16.36 26.56
C THR A 283 12.13 15.65 25.63
N THR A 284 10.91 15.43 26.11
CA THR A 284 9.83 14.83 25.29
C THR A 284 9.08 15.93 24.58
N TYR A 285 8.77 15.81 23.28
CA TYR A 285 7.95 16.80 22.59
C TYR A 285 6.60 17.06 23.29
N ASN A 286 6.13 18.30 23.23
CA ASN A 286 4.73 18.61 23.53
C ASN A 286 3.83 18.27 22.33
N GLY A 287 2.53 18.09 22.57
CA GLY A 287 1.51 18.02 21.54
C GLY A 287 0.75 16.71 21.45
N GLN A 288 -0.09 16.63 20.43
CA GLN A 288 -1.03 15.53 20.19
C GLN A 288 -0.38 14.53 19.25
N MET A 289 -0.11 13.33 19.73
CA MET A 289 0.57 12.29 18.96
C MET A 289 -0.33 11.08 18.76
N VAL A 290 -0.41 10.59 17.54
CA VAL A 290 -1.23 9.42 17.19
C VAL A 290 -0.38 8.17 17.34
N ILE A 291 -0.92 7.13 17.98
CA ILE A 291 -0.27 5.81 17.98
C ILE A 291 -0.33 5.23 16.57
N THR A 292 0.79 5.20 15.85
CA THR A 292 0.84 4.72 14.46
C THR A 292 1.17 3.24 14.35
N GLU A 293 1.90 2.70 15.33
CA GLU A 293 2.34 1.31 15.34
C GLU A 293 2.33 0.76 16.77
N LYS A 294 2.14 -0.56 16.89
CA LYS A 294 2.24 -1.29 18.15
C LYS A 294 3.14 -2.50 17.97
N HIS A 295 4.16 -2.61 18.82
CA HIS A 295 5.13 -3.69 18.83
C HIS A 295 5.15 -4.33 20.21
N LYS A 296 4.87 -5.64 20.29
CA LYS A 296 5.05 -6.39 21.56
C LYS A 296 6.50 -6.33 22.03
N LYS A 297 7.43 -6.27 21.07
CA LYS A 297 8.88 -6.16 21.30
C LYS A 297 9.54 -5.52 20.08
N ILE A 298 10.40 -4.54 20.29
CA ILE A 298 11.21 -3.91 19.24
C ILE A 298 12.62 -3.59 19.75
N ARG A 299 13.62 -3.64 18.87
CA ARG A 299 14.94 -3.07 19.15
C ARG A 299 14.89 -1.56 18.98
N MET A 300 15.23 -0.81 20.02
CA MET A 300 15.38 0.64 19.94
C MET A 300 16.87 1.00 19.91
N ASP A 301 17.31 1.56 18.79
CA ASP A 301 18.71 1.92 18.54
C ASP A 301 18.81 3.43 18.26
N SER A 302 19.54 4.13 19.12
CA SER A 302 19.73 5.59 19.06
C SER A 302 20.35 6.09 17.73
N ARG A 303 21.07 5.23 17.01
CA ARG A 303 21.65 5.57 15.69
C ARG A 303 20.56 5.79 14.64
N THR A 304 19.42 5.11 14.77
CA THR A 304 18.28 5.25 13.84
C THR A 304 17.55 6.59 13.97
N VAL A 305 17.82 7.33 15.05
CA VAL A 305 17.20 8.62 15.38
C VAL A 305 18.23 9.73 15.59
N ALA A 306 19.44 9.54 15.04
CA ALA A 306 20.54 10.51 15.08
C ALA A 306 21.01 10.93 16.49
N LEU A 307 20.89 10.03 17.48
CA LEU A 307 21.36 10.24 18.86
C LEU A 307 22.69 9.51 19.15
N ALA A 308 23.52 9.33 18.13
CA ALA A 308 24.80 8.62 18.21
C ALA A 308 24.66 7.25 18.90
N ASN A 309 25.46 6.96 19.93
CA ASN A 309 25.45 5.69 20.68
C ASN A 309 24.81 5.84 22.07
N ALA A 310 23.79 6.71 22.22
CA ALA A 310 23.15 6.99 23.50
C ALA A 310 22.45 5.76 24.13
N TYR A 311 21.90 4.87 23.30
CA TYR A 311 21.29 3.61 23.73
C TYR A 311 21.18 2.60 22.56
N ASP A 312 21.16 1.32 22.91
CA ASP A 312 20.85 0.22 21.99
C ASP A 312 20.21 -0.92 22.80
N ILE A 313 18.87 -0.97 22.80
CA ILE A 313 18.10 -1.88 23.64
C ILE A 313 17.41 -2.91 22.74
N PRO A 314 17.79 -4.20 22.81
CA PRO A 314 17.38 -5.21 21.81
C PRO A 314 15.92 -5.65 21.93
N ASP A 315 15.29 -5.47 23.10
CA ASP A 315 14.01 -6.06 23.45
C ASP A 315 13.10 -5.12 24.24
N VAL A 316 12.93 -3.87 23.77
CA VAL A 316 11.97 -2.93 24.39
C VAL A 316 10.54 -3.48 24.25
N PRO A 317 9.85 -3.79 25.36
CA PRO A 317 8.52 -4.37 25.33
C PRO A 317 7.43 -3.32 25.16
N ASP A 318 6.26 -3.79 24.71
CA ASP A 318 4.98 -3.04 24.73
C ASP A 318 5.11 -1.62 24.16
N ALA A 319 5.83 -1.50 23.05
CA ALA A 319 6.23 -0.23 22.44
C ALA A 319 5.19 0.24 21.44
N MET A 320 4.78 1.50 21.56
CA MET A 320 3.83 2.15 20.65
C MET A 320 4.43 3.44 20.09
N ARG A 321 4.52 3.52 18.76
CA ARG A 321 5.18 4.63 18.06
C ARG A 321 4.28 5.86 18.04
N LEU A 322 4.84 7.02 18.37
CA LEU A 322 4.14 8.31 18.40
C LEU A 322 4.68 9.30 17.37
N THR A 323 5.96 9.20 17.01
CA THR A 323 6.59 10.06 15.99
C THR A 323 7.50 9.25 15.07
N GLN A 324 7.71 9.74 13.84
CA GLN A 324 8.70 9.15 12.92
C GLN A 324 10.13 9.37 13.42
N SER A 325 10.38 10.49 14.10
CA SER A 325 11.67 10.81 14.73
C SER A 325 11.99 9.96 15.97
N GLY A 326 11.15 8.97 16.32
CA GLY A 326 11.49 7.95 17.31
C GLY A 326 10.99 8.15 18.73
N THR A 327 9.98 8.99 18.96
CA THR A 327 9.26 9.03 20.24
C THR A 327 8.33 7.82 20.33
N PHE A 328 8.46 7.06 21.42
CA PHE A 328 7.58 5.96 21.77
C PHE A 328 7.01 6.16 23.17
N ILE A 329 5.86 5.52 23.42
CA ILE A 329 5.47 5.10 24.76
C ILE A 329 5.70 3.59 24.87
N HIS A 330 6.42 3.15 25.89
CA HIS A 330 6.88 1.76 25.95
C HIS A 330 7.10 1.26 27.38
N GLY A 331 7.19 -0.06 27.53
CA GLY A 331 7.62 -0.68 28.77
C GLY A 331 9.12 -0.48 29.02
N ASN A 332 9.47 -0.17 30.25
CA ASN A 332 10.85 -0.01 30.70
C ASN A 332 11.08 -0.97 31.87
N TYR A 333 11.93 -1.97 31.64
CA TYR A 333 12.33 -2.97 32.65
C TYR A 333 13.76 -2.74 33.17
N TRP A 334 14.54 -1.87 32.53
CA TRP A 334 15.96 -1.63 32.83
C TRP A 334 16.19 -0.40 33.72
N TYR A 335 15.12 0.12 34.34
CA TYR A 335 15.22 1.21 35.32
C TYR A 335 15.92 0.75 36.60
N ASN A 336 16.47 1.70 37.35
CA ASN A 336 17.05 1.41 38.66
C ASN A 336 15.94 1.03 39.66
N GLN A 337 15.88 -0.24 40.05
CA GLN A 337 14.86 -0.75 40.98
C GLN A 337 14.97 -0.15 42.39
N GLY A 338 16.18 0.24 42.84
CA GLY A 338 16.39 0.91 44.12
C GLY A 338 15.95 2.37 44.13
N ASN A 339 15.76 2.98 42.95
CA ASN A 339 15.28 4.35 42.81
C ASN A 339 14.43 4.48 41.52
N PRO A 340 13.21 3.91 41.52
CA PRO A 340 12.38 3.88 40.33
C PRO A 340 11.96 5.31 39.92
N PRO A 341 12.05 5.67 38.62
CA PRO A 341 11.81 7.03 38.16
C PRO A 341 10.32 7.36 37.97
N PHE A 342 9.46 6.34 37.84
CA PHE A 342 8.06 6.51 37.44
C PHE A 342 7.26 7.35 38.44
N GLY A 343 6.55 8.36 37.96
CA GLY A 343 5.80 9.30 38.80
C GLY A 343 6.66 10.38 39.47
N ARG A 344 7.97 10.44 39.16
CA ARG A 344 8.92 11.29 39.90
C ARG A 344 9.82 12.11 38.99
N THR A 345 10.48 11.47 38.03
CA THR A 345 11.48 12.14 37.18
C THR A 345 11.57 11.51 35.79
N GLY A 346 11.83 12.35 34.79
CA GLY A 346 12.11 11.91 33.43
C GLY A 346 13.56 11.46 33.29
N THR A 347 13.77 10.28 32.72
CA THR A 347 15.10 9.67 32.56
C THR A 347 15.38 9.19 31.14
N SER A 348 14.42 9.33 30.21
CA SER A 348 14.54 8.78 28.87
C SER A 348 15.24 9.74 27.89
N HIS A 349 15.41 9.28 26.65
CA HIS A 349 15.89 10.06 25.51
C HIS A 349 14.75 10.70 24.68
N GLY A 350 13.62 10.98 25.32
CA GLY A 350 12.44 11.59 24.70
C GLY A 350 11.19 10.70 24.70
N CYS A 351 11.34 9.40 24.91
CA CYS A 351 10.22 8.46 25.07
C CYS A 351 9.44 8.67 26.40
N VAL A 352 8.21 8.14 26.45
CA VAL A 352 7.43 8.01 27.68
C VAL A 352 7.58 6.56 28.18
N GLY A 353 8.38 6.37 29.21
CA GLY A 353 8.61 5.06 29.83
C GLY A 353 7.54 4.71 30.85
N LEU A 354 7.03 3.48 30.77
CA LEU A 354 6.10 2.87 31.72
C LEU A 354 6.80 1.75 32.49
N ARG A 355 6.45 1.56 33.77
CA ARG A 355 7.02 0.45 34.56
C ARG A 355 6.67 -0.88 33.91
N ASP A 356 7.69 -1.71 33.68
CA ASP A 356 7.52 -3.04 33.12
C ASP A 356 8.55 -4.05 33.68
N VAL A 357 8.50 -5.28 33.19
CA VAL A 357 9.46 -6.36 33.43
C VAL A 357 10.05 -6.87 32.13
N LYS A 358 11.21 -7.53 32.20
CA LYS A 358 11.90 -8.02 31.00
C LYS A 358 10.98 -8.99 30.25
N GLY A 359 10.80 -8.75 28.95
CA GLY A 359 9.92 -9.53 28.08
C GLY A 359 8.45 -9.08 28.05
N GLY A 360 8.05 -8.03 28.79
CA GLY A 360 6.69 -7.47 28.73
C GLY A 360 5.60 -8.44 29.18
N GLN A 361 5.86 -9.21 30.23
CA GLN A 361 4.92 -10.21 30.76
C GLN A 361 4.28 -9.77 32.08
N GLY A 362 3.11 -10.33 32.39
CA GLY A 362 2.40 -10.10 33.65
C GLY A 362 1.59 -8.80 33.69
N ASP A 363 1.02 -8.50 34.86
CA ASP A 363 0.21 -7.29 35.07
C ASP A 363 1.10 -6.09 35.41
N THR A 364 1.65 -5.45 34.37
CA THR A 364 2.46 -4.23 34.49
C THR A 364 1.69 -3.02 33.95
N PRO A 365 1.99 -1.80 34.42
CA PRO A 365 1.41 -0.58 33.84
C PRO A 365 1.64 -0.44 32.34
N ALA A 366 2.81 -0.84 31.85
CA ALA A 366 3.12 -0.87 30.42
C ALA A 366 2.22 -1.85 29.66
N ARG A 367 2.15 -3.10 30.13
CA ARG A 367 1.34 -4.15 29.54
C ARG A 367 -0.14 -3.78 29.49
N TRP A 368 -0.66 -3.28 30.60
CA TRP A 368 -2.03 -2.77 30.69
C TRP A 368 -2.28 -1.66 29.65
N PHE A 369 -1.39 -0.68 29.56
CA PHE A 369 -1.57 0.43 28.63
C PHE A 369 -1.52 -0.05 27.17
N TYR A 370 -0.59 -0.93 26.84
CA TYR A 370 -0.48 -1.53 25.52
C TYR A 370 -1.72 -2.33 25.15
N ASP A 371 -2.19 -3.24 26.00
CA ASP A 371 -3.37 -4.06 25.72
C ASP A 371 -4.66 -3.20 25.67
N SER A 372 -4.70 -2.11 26.43
CA SER A 372 -5.83 -1.17 26.46
C SER A 372 -5.84 -0.13 25.33
N SER A 373 -4.81 -0.08 24.48
CA SER A 373 -4.70 0.91 23.40
C SER A 373 -4.80 0.27 22.02
N ILE A 374 -5.22 1.02 21.00
CA ILE A 374 -5.20 0.61 19.60
C ILE A 374 -4.44 1.64 18.73
N VAL A 375 -4.03 1.22 17.53
CA VAL A 375 -3.52 2.17 16.53
C VAL A 375 -4.59 3.22 16.26
N GLY A 376 -4.20 4.49 16.22
CA GLY A 376 -5.11 5.63 16.09
C GLY A 376 -5.53 6.29 17.40
N ASP A 377 -5.28 5.68 18.56
CA ASP A 377 -5.49 6.36 19.84
C ASP A 377 -4.51 7.54 20.00
N VAL A 378 -4.91 8.56 20.75
CA VAL A 378 -4.14 9.80 20.89
C VAL A 378 -3.41 9.85 22.23
N VAL A 379 -2.15 10.23 22.20
CA VAL A 379 -1.35 10.61 23.37
C VAL A 379 -1.07 12.11 23.31
N ILE A 380 -1.57 12.87 24.27
CA ILE A 380 -1.30 14.30 24.40
C ILE A 380 -0.19 14.48 25.42
N VAL A 381 0.94 15.05 25.02
CA VAL A 381 2.01 15.45 25.95
C VAL A 381 1.90 16.94 26.23
N LYS A 382 1.93 17.31 27.52
CA LYS A 382 1.92 18.71 27.96
C LYS A 382 2.94 18.97 29.05
N ASN A 383 3.21 20.26 29.27
CA ASN A 383 4.13 20.76 30.30
C ASN A 383 5.56 20.23 30.17
N SER A 384 5.96 19.81 28.98
CA SER A 384 7.36 19.51 28.69
C SER A 384 8.12 20.82 28.42
N PRO A 385 9.41 20.93 28.80
CA PRO A 385 10.26 22.05 28.38
C PRO A 385 10.65 22.01 26.90
N ASP A 386 10.23 20.99 26.14
CA ASP A 386 10.49 20.88 24.70
C ASP A 386 9.50 21.69 23.84
N LYS A 387 9.78 21.77 22.54
CA LYS A 387 8.88 22.33 21.53
C LYS A 387 7.67 21.42 21.27
N GLN A 388 6.68 21.98 20.58
CA GLN A 388 5.58 21.22 20.00
C GLN A 388 6.12 20.27 18.90
N VAL A 389 5.58 19.05 18.84
CA VAL A 389 5.86 18.12 17.75
C VAL A 389 5.41 18.72 16.41
N ALA A 390 6.26 18.57 15.39
CA ALA A 390 5.92 19.01 14.04
C ALA A 390 4.73 18.19 13.49
N PRO A 391 3.77 18.81 12.78
CA PRO A 391 2.58 18.11 12.28
C PRO A 391 2.88 16.94 11.31
N ASP A 392 3.98 17.03 10.57
CA ASP A 392 4.44 16.02 9.61
C ASP A 392 5.30 14.91 10.24
N ASN A 393 5.74 15.07 11.49
CA ASN A 393 6.54 14.07 12.19
C ASN A 393 5.65 12.91 12.69
N GLY A 394 5.48 11.88 11.84
CA GLY A 394 4.44 10.87 12.05
C GLY A 394 3.08 11.37 11.57
N LEU A 395 1.99 10.83 12.11
CA LEU A 395 0.63 11.18 11.70
C LEU A 395 0.03 12.26 12.61
N ASN A 396 0.81 13.31 12.90
CA ASN A 396 0.56 14.27 13.98
C ASN A 396 -0.05 15.59 13.50
N GLY A 397 -0.82 15.54 12.40
CA GLY A 397 -1.49 16.68 11.77
C GLY A 397 -2.44 17.48 12.67
N TRP A 398 -2.81 16.93 13.82
CA TRP A 398 -3.64 17.59 14.84
C TRP A 398 -2.94 18.75 15.56
N ASN A 399 -1.62 18.87 15.42
CA ASN A 399 -0.85 20.00 15.94
C ASN A 399 -0.84 21.21 14.98
N LEU A 400 -1.46 21.08 13.80
CA LEU A 400 -1.65 22.17 12.86
C LEU A 400 -3.05 22.79 13.06
N PRO A 401 -3.17 24.12 13.27
CA PRO A 401 -4.46 24.78 13.35
C PRO A 401 -5.32 24.47 12.12
N TRP A 402 -6.64 24.36 12.31
CA TRP A 402 -7.53 23.94 11.23
C TRP A 402 -7.50 24.87 10.01
N ALA A 403 -7.38 26.18 10.23
CA ALA A 403 -7.23 27.15 9.13
C ALA A 403 -5.99 26.83 8.27
N GLU A 404 -4.84 26.58 8.88
CA GLU A 404 -3.60 26.20 8.20
C GLU A 404 -3.70 24.81 7.55
N TRP A 405 -4.39 23.86 8.20
CA TRP A 405 -4.68 22.56 7.61
C TRP A 405 -5.44 22.72 6.29
N THR A 406 -6.55 23.45 6.31
CA THR A 406 -7.39 23.66 5.12
C THR A 406 -6.68 24.47 4.04
N ALA A 407 -5.79 25.40 4.40
CA ALA A 407 -4.99 26.16 3.44
C ALA A 407 -3.96 25.29 2.68
N GLY A 408 -3.58 24.14 3.23
CA GLY A 408 -2.72 23.16 2.54
C GLY A 408 -3.47 22.18 1.62
N SER A 409 -4.80 22.33 1.47
CA SER A 409 -5.58 21.60 0.47
C SER A 409 -5.27 22.11 -0.94
N ALA A 410 -5.25 21.21 -1.93
CA ALA A 410 -5.16 21.57 -3.35
C ALA A 410 -6.53 21.72 -4.04
N VAL A 411 -7.62 21.42 -3.33
CA VAL A 411 -9.03 21.53 -3.79
C VAL A 411 -9.84 22.47 -2.93
#